data_AF-A0A060YA07-F1
#
_entry.id   AF-A0A060YA07-F1
#
_cell.length_a   1.000
_cell.length_b   1.000
_cell.length_c   1.000
_cell.angle_alpha   90.00
_cell.angle_beta   90.00
_cell.angle_gamma   90.00
#
_symmetry.space_group_name_H-M   'P 1'
#
loop_
_entity.id
_entity.type
_entity.pdbx_description
1 polymer ?
#
loop_
_entity_poly.entity_id
_entity_poly.type
_entity_poly.pdbx_seq_one_letter_code
_entity_poly.pdbx_strand_id
1 'polypeptide(L)'
;MCVILSANQSNIDDASLQDKECILASLNIKSMQFDDSIGVLQATSQGFTLPGIDRSSPENSPVHGGLVRQASITTGANVPIITELAPLVKAAGKVLPVISFSQDTSSGINIHIITELVNDSNVQFLDQDDDDDPDTELYLTQPFACGTAFAVSVLDSLMSATYFNDNILTLIRTLVTGGATPELEGLLAEENALRGGYSTPQTLANRDRCRVAQLALYDGPFADLGDGGCYGDLFCKALKTYNMLCFGIYRLRDAHLNTQSHTSQCTKR
;
A
#
# COMPACT_ATOMS: atom_id res chain seq x y z
N MET A 1 -0.94 3.77 1.58
CA MET A 1 -1.05 4.29 0.20
C MET A 1 -1.82 5.59 0.26
N CYS A 2 -1.24 6.66 -0.26
CA CYS A 2 -1.92 7.93 -0.53
C CYS A 2 -2.44 7.89 -1.98
N VAL A 3 -3.69 8.27 -2.20
CA VAL A 3 -4.31 8.28 -3.54
C VAL A 3 -4.69 9.73 -3.85
N ILE A 4 -4.18 10.26 -4.96
CA ILE A 4 -4.48 11.62 -5.41
C ILE A 4 -5.29 11.50 -6.69
N LEU A 5 -6.53 12.00 -6.65
CA LEU A 5 -7.50 11.93 -7.75
C LEU A 5 -7.81 13.33 -8.27
N SER A 6 -8.04 13.44 -9.57
CA SER A 6 -8.46 14.69 -10.20
C SER A 6 -9.98 14.70 -10.37
N ALA A 7 -10.70 15.36 -9.44
CA ALA A 7 -12.15 15.52 -9.56
C ALA A 7 -12.56 16.67 -10.48
N ASN A 8 -11.64 17.59 -10.79
CA ASN A 8 -11.93 18.83 -11.48
C ASN A 8 -11.66 18.71 -12.98
N GLN A 9 -12.48 17.92 -13.67
CA GLN A 9 -12.49 17.81 -15.14
C GLN A 9 -13.26 19.00 -15.78
N SER A 10 -13.17 20.20 -15.21
CA SER A 10 -13.68 21.39 -15.89
C SER A 10 -12.84 21.60 -17.16
N ASN A 11 -13.48 22.06 -18.23
CA ASN A 11 -12.89 22.22 -19.56
C ASN A 11 -11.78 23.29 -19.49
N ILE A 12 -10.59 22.89 -19.04
CA ILE A 12 -9.40 23.73 -19.06
C ILE A 12 -8.91 23.69 -20.51
N ASP A 13 -8.87 24.87 -21.14
CA ASP A 13 -8.47 25.02 -22.55
C ASP A 13 -7.06 24.50 -22.84
N ASP A 14 -6.23 24.38 -21.80
CA ASP A 14 -4.88 23.82 -21.85
C ASP A 14 -4.81 22.43 -21.21
N ALA A 15 -4.71 21.41 -22.06
CA ALA A 15 -4.59 20.01 -21.66
C ALA A 15 -3.35 19.71 -20.78
N SER A 16 -2.31 20.55 -20.84
CA SER A 16 -1.12 20.37 -19.99
C SER A 16 -1.38 20.77 -18.53
N LEU A 17 -2.32 21.69 -18.29
CA LEU A 17 -2.61 22.23 -16.96
C LEU A 17 -3.68 21.47 -16.19
N GLN A 18 -4.25 20.42 -16.78
CA GLN A 18 -5.33 19.63 -16.17
C GLN A 18 -4.88 18.90 -14.89
N ASP A 19 -3.62 18.42 -14.86
CA ASP A 19 -3.10 17.62 -13.75
C ASP A 19 -2.31 18.44 -12.70
N LYS A 20 -2.29 19.77 -12.83
CA LYS A 20 -1.43 20.65 -12.01
C LYS A 20 -1.65 20.47 -10.51
N GLU A 21 -2.90 20.27 -10.07
CA GLU A 21 -3.24 20.13 -8.65
C GLU A 21 -2.74 18.78 -8.11
N CYS A 22 -2.92 17.71 -8.90
CA CYS A 22 -2.49 16.36 -8.56
C CYS A 22 -0.96 16.26 -8.47
N ILE A 23 -0.24 16.86 -9.43
CA ILE A 23 1.22 16.93 -9.43
C ILE A 23 1.74 17.73 -8.25
N LEU A 24 1.21 18.94 -8.03
CA LEU A 24 1.63 19.79 -6.91
C LEU A 24 1.38 19.12 -5.56
N ALA A 25 0.25 18.43 -5.39
CA ALA A 25 -0.03 17.67 -4.17
C ALA A 25 0.98 16.52 -3.98
N SER A 26 1.31 15.78 -5.04
CA SER A 26 2.29 14.69 -5.02
C SER A 26 3.67 15.19 -4.60
N LEU A 27 4.16 16.26 -5.24
CA LEU A 27 5.47 16.87 -4.95
C LEU A 27 5.51 17.48 -3.55
N ASN A 28 4.42 18.07 -3.09
CA ASN A 28 4.33 18.62 -1.74
C ASN A 28 4.49 17.52 -0.69
N ILE A 29 3.80 16.37 -0.84
CA ILE A 29 3.95 15.23 0.07
C ILE A 29 5.39 14.69 0.04
N LYS A 30 5.97 14.50 -1.15
CA LYS A 30 7.37 14.04 -1.29
C LYS A 30 8.35 14.98 -0.59
N SER A 31 8.06 16.27 -0.56
CA SER A 31 8.92 17.31 0.06
C SER A 31 8.75 17.42 1.59
N MET A 32 7.78 16.74 2.20
CA MET A 32 7.58 16.78 3.64
C MET A 32 8.74 16.11 4.38
N GLN A 33 9.11 16.66 5.54
CA GLN A 33 10.06 16.04 6.47
C GLN A 33 9.31 15.69 7.75
N PHE A 34 9.52 14.47 8.23
CA PHE A 34 8.96 13.98 9.47
C PHE A 34 10.08 13.81 10.48
N ASP A 35 9.85 14.35 11.67
CA ASP A 35 10.74 14.18 12.81
C ASP A 35 10.08 13.22 13.80
N ASP A 36 10.71 12.08 14.02
CA ASP A 36 10.25 11.06 14.97
C ASP A 36 10.26 11.58 16.43
N SER A 37 10.88 12.74 16.67
CA SER A 37 10.86 13.46 17.95
C SER A 37 9.46 13.99 18.33
N ILE A 38 8.53 14.12 17.37
CA ILE A 38 7.16 14.64 17.60
C ILE A 38 6.23 13.56 18.21
N GLY A 39 6.76 12.42 18.63
CA GLY A 39 6.04 11.36 19.35
C GLY A 39 6.08 11.43 20.88
N VAL A 40 6.91 12.28 21.51
CA VAL A 40 6.93 12.45 22.98
C VAL A 40 6.05 13.64 23.39
N LEU A 41 4.82 13.69 22.88
CA LEU A 41 3.77 14.36 23.64
C LEU A 41 3.41 13.41 24.77
N GLN A 42 4.06 13.61 25.92
CA GLN A 42 3.56 13.13 27.20
C GLN A 42 2.11 13.58 27.28
N ALA A 43 1.18 12.65 27.02
CA ALA A 43 -0.23 12.80 27.32
C ALA A 43 -0.31 12.95 28.84
N THR A 44 -0.04 14.17 29.30
CA THR A 44 -0.31 14.59 30.65
C THR A 44 -1.82 14.64 30.68
N SER A 45 -2.42 13.54 31.14
CA SER A 45 -3.81 13.51 31.53
C SER A 45 -3.99 14.41 32.76
N GLN A 46 -3.79 15.72 32.60
CA GLN A 46 -4.48 16.68 33.45
C GLN A 46 -5.87 16.81 32.84
N GLY A 47 -6.75 15.97 33.37
CA GLY A 47 -8.17 16.00 33.07
C GLY A 47 -8.70 17.41 33.20
N PHE A 48 -9.42 17.83 32.16
CA PHE A 48 -10.29 18.99 32.20
C PHE A 48 -11.41 18.70 33.21
N THR A 49 -11.28 19.19 34.44
CA THR A 49 -12.35 19.08 35.46
C THR A 49 -13.29 20.28 35.35
N LEU A 50 -14.55 20.01 35.01
CA LEU A 50 -15.65 20.98 35.14
C LEU A 50 -15.83 21.38 36.62
N PRO A 51 -16.15 22.65 36.94
CA PRO A 51 -16.37 23.08 38.32
C PRO A 51 -17.71 22.52 38.84
N GLY A 52 -17.71 21.81 39.97
CA GLY A 52 -18.90 21.69 40.83
C GLY A 52 -19.48 20.31 41.14
N ILE A 53 -18.67 19.28 41.44
CA ILE A 53 -19.16 18.09 42.15
C ILE A 53 -18.19 17.68 43.25
N ASP A 54 -18.56 18.03 44.48
CA ASP A 54 -17.94 17.54 45.72
C ASP A 54 -18.35 16.08 45.97
N ARG A 55 -17.37 15.18 46.17
CA ARG A 55 -17.56 14.01 47.04
C ARG A 55 -16.28 13.66 47.79
N SER A 56 -16.48 13.49 49.09
CA SER A 56 -15.55 13.28 50.18
C SER A 56 -15.05 11.84 50.31
N SER A 57 -13.84 11.76 50.88
CA SER A 57 -13.27 10.70 51.76
C SER A 57 -12.14 9.80 51.22
N PRO A 58 -11.21 9.38 52.12
CA PRO A 58 -9.80 9.09 51.77
C PRO A 58 -9.41 7.60 51.92
N GLU A 59 -8.31 7.21 51.27
CA GLU A 59 -7.16 6.42 51.80
C GLU A 59 -6.48 5.52 50.74
N ASN A 60 -5.14 5.61 50.75
CA ASN A 60 -4.11 4.64 50.36
C ASN A 60 -3.80 4.35 48.87
N SER A 61 -2.72 5.00 48.41
CA SER A 61 -1.74 4.57 47.39
C SER A 61 -1.06 3.22 47.77
N PRO A 62 -0.41 2.45 46.85
CA PRO A 62 0.52 2.97 45.85
C PRO A 62 0.38 2.48 44.39
N VAL A 63 0.65 3.44 43.53
CA VAL A 63 1.03 3.46 42.12
C VAL A 63 1.81 2.22 41.63
N HIS A 64 1.20 1.36 40.81
CA HIS A 64 1.88 0.63 39.72
C HIS A 64 0.88 -0.07 38.79
N GLY A 65 1.04 0.09 37.48
CA GLY A 65 0.29 -0.68 36.48
C GLY A 65 -0.37 0.12 35.36
N GLY A 66 0.22 1.24 34.91
CA GLY A 66 -0.11 1.78 33.60
C GLY A 66 0.33 0.79 32.52
N LEU A 67 -0.62 0.28 31.72
CA LEU A 67 -0.31 -0.46 30.51
C LEU A 67 0.58 0.41 29.61
N VAL A 68 1.87 0.09 29.58
CA VAL A 68 2.77 0.55 28.51
C VAL A 68 2.25 -0.10 27.23
N ARG A 69 1.58 0.67 26.36
CA ARG A 69 1.54 0.33 24.93
C ARG A 69 3.00 0.38 24.47
N GLN A 70 3.61 -0.78 24.25
CA GLN A 70 4.87 -0.86 23.52
C GLN A 70 4.64 -0.15 22.18
N ALA A 71 5.36 0.95 21.96
CA ALA A 71 5.43 1.60 20.69
C ALA A 71 5.95 0.58 19.66
N SER A 72 5.20 0.43 18.58
CA SER A 72 5.58 -0.36 17.42
C SER A 72 6.83 0.28 16.80
N ILE A 73 7.93 -0.45 16.79
CA ILE A 73 9.15 -0.08 16.08
C ILE A 73 8.83 -0.21 14.58
N THR A 74 8.71 0.91 13.88
CA THR A 74 8.51 0.95 12.42
C THR A 74 9.85 1.03 11.73
N THR A 75 10.51 -0.12 11.56
CA THR A 75 11.51 -0.26 10.48
C THR A 75 10.76 -0.56 9.18
N GLY A 76 11.02 0.27 8.17
CA GLY A 76 10.36 0.24 6.88
C GLY A 76 10.58 -1.09 6.16
N ALA A 77 9.53 -1.90 6.15
CA ALA A 77 9.17 -2.91 5.14
C ALA A 77 7.87 -3.67 5.53
N ASN A 78 7.32 -3.44 6.73
CA ASN A 78 6.14 -4.15 7.21
C ASN A 78 4.96 -3.20 7.48
N VAL A 79 4.05 -3.06 6.50
CA VAL A 79 2.66 -2.71 6.80
C VAL A 79 1.83 -3.99 6.69
N PRO A 80 1.49 -4.68 7.79
CA PRO A 80 0.48 -5.73 7.73
C PRO A 80 -0.89 -5.08 7.54
N ILE A 81 -1.55 -5.44 6.43
CA ILE A 81 -2.99 -5.21 6.23
C ILE A 81 -3.72 -6.00 7.33
N ILE A 82 -4.31 -5.30 8.29
CA ILE A 82 -5.02 -5.93 9.40
C ILE A 82 -6.36 -6.47 8.89
N THR A 83 -6.51 -7.79 8.86
CA THR A 83 -7.83 -8.42 9.05
C THR A 83 -7.72 -9.52 10.11
N GLU A 84 -8.47 -9.30 11.19
CA GLU A 84 -8.92 -10.24 12.24
C GLU A 84 -7.96 -10.77 13.32
N LEU A 85 -8.56 -10.82 14.52
CA LEU A 85 -8.05 -11.19 15.83
C LEU A 85 -7.68 -12.69 15.93
N ALA A 86 -6.53 -12.98 16.53
CA ALA A 86 -6.27 -14.25 17.22
C ALA A 86 -5.38 -14.02 18.47
N PRO A 87 -5.52 -14.83 19.54
CA PRO A 87 -5.07 -14.46 20.89
C PRO A 87 -3.58 -14.71 21.15
N LEU A 88 -2.96 -13.75 21.85
CA LEU A 88 -1.58 -13.73 22.32
C LEU A 88 -1.33 -14.76 23.45
N VAL A 89 -0.42 -15.70 23.22
CA VAL A 89 0.27 -16.48 24.27
C VAL A 89 1.63 -15.85 24.55
N LYS A 90 1.88 -15.49 25.82
CA LYS A 90 3.16 -14.93 26.31
C LYS A 90 4.23 -16.01 26.43
N ALA A 91 5.47 -15.68 26.04
CA ALA A 91 6.68 -16.33 26.54
C ALA A 91 7.79 -15.29 26.78
N ALA A 92 8.65 -15.60 27.75
CA ALA A 92 9.37 -14.66 28.60
C ALA A 92 10.77 -14.24 28.09
N GLY A 93 11.15 -13.02 28.44
CA GLY A 93 12.46 -12.66 29.00
C GLY A 93 13.71 -12.89 28.14
N LYS A 94 14.16 -11.84 27.44
CA LYS A 94 15.58 -11.58 27.16
C LYS A 94 15.81 -10.10 26.88
N VAL A 95 16.74 -9.51 27.61
CA VAL A 95 17.21 -8.12 27.48
C VAL A 95 18.14 -8.04 26.25
N LEU A 96 17.84 -7.13 25.32
CA LEU A 96 18.69 -6.80 24.16
C LEU A 96 19.33 -5.41 24.38
N PRO A 97 20.56 -5.18 23.86
CA PRO A 97 21.35 -4.00 24.18
C PRO A 97 20.79 -2.74 23.51
N VAL A 98 20.97 -1.60 24.19
CA VAL A 98 20.61 -0.26 23.72
C VAL A 98 21.42 0.08 22.46
N ILE A 99 20.74 0.12 21.32
CA ILE A 99 21.30 0.64 20.05
C ILE A 99 21.17 2.17 20.10
N SER A 100 22.26 2.86 19.78
CA SER A 100 22.33 4.31 19.65
C SER A 100 21.28 4.79 18.64
N PHE A 101 20.40 5.70 19.05
CA PHE A 101 19.42 6.34 18.16
C PHE A 101 20.16 7.31 17.23
N SER A 102 20.31 6.96 15.96
CA SER A 102 20.49 7.96 14.91
C SER A 102 19.13 8.62 14.67
N GLN A 103 19.13 9.95 14.65
CA GLN A 103 17.95 10.76 14.40
C GLN A 103 17.66 10.68 12.90
N ASP A 104 17.00 9.61 12.46
CA ASP A 104 16.62 9.44 11.07
C ASP A 104 15.41 10.36 10.80
N THR A 105 15.65 11.52 10.20
CA THR A 105 14.56 12.33 9.64
C THR A 105 13.89 11.52 8.54
N SER A 106 12.67 11.04 8.78
CA SER A 106 11.95 10.27 7.78
C SER A 106 11.43 11.24 6.70
N SER A 107 11.86 11.05 5.44
CA SER A 107 11.46 11.89 4.32
C SER A 107 10.14 11.43 3.71
N GLY A 108 9.30 12.36 3.26
CA GLY A 108 8.05 12.08 2.55
C GLY A 108 8.21 11.36 1.22
N ILE A 109 9.42 11.29 0.67
CA ILE A 109 9.79 10.52 -0.52
C ILE A 109 9.40 9.03 -0.39
N ASN A 110 9.46 8.47 0.82
CA ASN A 110 9.15 7.05 1.06
C ASN A 110 7.65 6.77 1.21
N ILE A 111 6.79 7.78 1.10
CA ILE A 111 5.35 7.58 1.15
C ILE A 111 4.89 6.98 -0.18
N HIS A 112 4.23 5.83 -0.14
CA HIS A 112 3.58 5.26 -1.32
C HIS A 112 2.41 6.14 -1.74
N ILE A 113 2.56 6.81 -2.88
CA ILE A 113 1.56 7.69 -3.51
C ILE A 113 1.21 7.10 -4.88
N ILE A 114 -0.08 7.08 -5.22
CA ILE A 114 -0.55 6.87 -6.59
C ILE A 114 -1.34 8.10 -7.03
N THR A 115 -0.98 8.64 -8.19
CA THR A 115 -1.56 9.87 -8.74
C THR A 115 -2.25 9.58 -10.06
N GLU A 116 -3.53 9.93 -10.13
CA GLU A 116 -4.29 9.93 -11.36
C GLU A 116 -3.81 11.06 -12.29
N LEU A 117 -3.57 10.73 -13.55
CA LEU A 117 -3.21 11.68 -14.61
C LEU A 117 -4.19 11.58 -15.77
N VAL A 118 -4.63 12.73 -16.28
CA VAL A 118 -5.44 12.82 -17.49
C VAL A 118 -4.56 12.91 -18.72
N ASN A 119 -3.45 13.66 -18.65
CA ASN A 119 -2.52 13.82 -19.76
C ASN A 119 -1.24 12.99 -19.53
N ASP A 120 -0.96 12.07 -20.44
CA ASP A 120 0.20 11.16 -20.36
C ASP A 120 1.53 11.92 -20.27
N SER A 121 1.67 13.05 -20.98
CA SER A 121 2.92 13.83 -21.01
C SER A 121 3.26 14.50 -19.68
N ASN A 122 2.30 14.56 -18.74
CA ASN A 122 2.50 15.14 -17.42
C ASN A 122 3.18 14.17 -16.44
N VAL A 123 3.32 12.89 -16.80
CA VAL A 123 3.92 11.86 -15.95
C VAL A 123 5.36 12.21 -15.51
N GLN A 124 6.13 12.84 -16.39
CA GLN A 124 7.50 13.28 -16.15
C GLN A 124 7.65 14.25 -14.97
N PHE A 125 6.58 14.94 -14.56
CA PHE A 125 6.63 15.90 -13.45
C PHE A 125 6.51 15.25 -12.08
N LEU A 126 6.19 13.95 -12.01
CA LEU A 126 6.02 13.25 -10.74
C LEU A 126 7.34 12.83 -10.10
N ASP A 127 8.41 12.66 -10.88
CA ASP A 127 9.71 12.28 -10.39
C ASP A 127 10.80 13.14 -11.02
N GLN A 128 11.57 13.84 -10.19
CA GLN A 128 12.59 14.80 -10.65
C GLN A 128 13.94 14.14 -10.89
N ASP A 129 14.13 12.93 -10.36
CA ASP A 129 15.33 12.11 -10.55
C ASP A 129 15.22 11.22 -11.80
N ASP A 130 14.17 11.43 -12.62
CA ASP A 130 13.94 10.69 -13.85
C ASP A 130 14.72 11.35 -15.00
N ASP A 131 15.62 10.58 -15.62
CA ASP A 131 16.47 11.02 -16.73
C ASP A 131 15.82 10.78 -18.11
N ASP A 132 14.52 10.45 -18.12
CA ASP A 132 13.77 10.13 -19.34
C ASP A 132 13.63 11.33 -20.29
N ASP A 133 13.79 11.07 -21.59
CA ASP A 133 13.56 12.08 -22.63
C ASP A 133 12.08 12.49 -22.65
N PRO A 134 11.74 13.76 -23.00
CA PRO A 134 10.36 14.23 -23.04
C PRO A 134 9.46 13.49 -24.04
N ASP A 135 10.06 12.76 -24.99
CA ASP A 135 9.37 11.95 -26.00
C ASP A 135 9.22 10.47 -25.59
N THR A 136 9.57 10.11 -24.35
CA THR A 136 9.46 8.74 -23.84
C THR A 136 8.00 8.30 -23.72
N GLU A 137 7.67 7.12 -24.25
CA GLU A 137 6.32 6.56 -24.17
C GLU A 137 5.93 6.26 -22.72
N LEU A 138 4.67 6.52 -22.34
CA LEU A 138 4.17 6.42 -20.96
C LEU A 138 4.59 5.13 -20.25
N TYR A 139 4.48 3.98 -20.91
CA TYR A 139 4.76 2.68 -20.27
C TYR A 139 6.24 2.41 -19.99
N LEU A 140 7.14 3.21 -20.58
CA LEU A 140 8.58 3.17 -20.32
C LEU A 140 8.99 4.13 -19.21
N THR A 141 8.14 5.11 -18.87
CA THR A 141 8.45 6.11 -17.84
C THR A 141 8.54 5.49 -16.45
N GLN A 142 9.46 6.00 -15.63
CA GLN A 142 9.66 5.48 -14.29
C GLN A 142 8.42 5.58 -13.39
N PRO A 143 7.68 6.70 -13.33
CA PRO A 143 6.53 6.82 -12.43
C PRO A 143 5.43 5.81 -12.74
N PHE A 144 5.25 5.48 -14.02
CA PHE A 144 4.32 4.46 -14.49
C PHE A 144 4.81 3.05 -14.14
N ALA A 145 6.07 2.72 -14.47
CA ALA A 145 6.65 1.41 -14.19
C ALA A 145 6.71 1.07 -12.68
N CYS A 146 6.91 2.09 -11.83
CA CYS A 146 6.88 1.94 -10.38
C CYS A 146 5.46 1.84 -9.79
N GLY A 147 4.42 2.13 -10.57
CA GLY A 147 3.03 2.13 -10.14
C GLY A 147 2.64 3.36 -9.29
N THR A 148 3.36 4.48 -9.45
CA THR A 148 3.06 5.75 -8.76
C THR A 148 2.20 6.70 -9.58
N ALA A 149 2.07 6.45 -10.88
CA ALA A 149 1.20 7.17 -11.80
C ALA A 149 0.17 6.22 -12.42
N PHE A 150 -1.07 6.67 -12.56
CA PHE A 150 -2.11 5.97 -13.30
C PHE A 150 -2.76 6.93 -14.29
N ALA A 151 -2.53 6.70 -15.59
CA ALA A 151 -3.10 7.52 -16.64
C ALA A 151 -4.45 6.97 -17.12
N VAL A 152 -5.42 7.86 -17.35
CA VAL A 152 -6.77 7.50 -17.81
C VAL A 152 -6.74 6.90 -19.23
N SER A 153 -5.79 7.31 -20.07
CA SER A 153 -5.54 6.80 -21.43
C SER A 153 -5.37 5.29 -21.52
N VAL A 154 -4.94 4.63 -20.44
CA VAL A 154 -4.84 3.16 -20.37
C VAL A 154 -6.20 2.49 -20.55
N LEU A 155 -7.29 3.15 -20.14
CA LEU A 155 -8.65 2.64 -20.29
C LEU A 155 -9.12 2.67 -21.76
N ASP A 156 -8.57 3.55 -22.60
CA ASP A 156 -8.88 3.57 -24.03
C ASP A 156 -8.29 2.33 -24.73
N SER A 157 -7.11 1.89 -24.28
CA SER A 157 -6.52 0.63 -24.73
C SER A 157 -7.36 -0.59 -24.33
N LEU A 158 -8.04 -0.53 -23.18
CA LEU A 158 -8.96 -1.57 -22.73
C LEU A 158 -10.18 -1.70 -23.65
N MET A 159 -10.68 -0.59 -24.20
CA MET A 159 -11.77 -0.62 -25.19
C MET A 159 -11.37 -1.45 -26.42
N SER A 160 -10.16 -1.24 -26.93
CA SER A 160 -9.61 -2.00 -28.06
C SER A 160 -9.42 -3.49 -27.72
N ALA A 161 -8.89 -3.80 -26.53
CA ALA A 161 -8.74 -5.19 -26.08
C ALA A 161 -10.09 -5.91 -25.98
N THR A 162 -11.12 -5.23 -25.47
CA THR A 162 -12.48 -5.76 -25.31
C THR A 162 -13.16 -6.03 -26.65
N TYR A 163 -12.87 -5.21 -27.67
CA TYR A 163 -13.38 -5.44 -29.02
C TYR A 163 -12.94 -6.79 -29.59
N PHE A 164 -11.69 -7.19 -29.36
CA PHE A 164 -11.17 -8.48 -29.84
C PHE A 164 -11.56 -9.67 -28.95
N ASN A 165 -11.72 -9.45 -27.64
CA ASN A 165 -12.12 -10.49 -26.70
C ASN A 165 -12.94 -9.89 -25.55
N ASP A 166 -14.24 -10.19 -25.59
CA ASP A 166 -15.24 -9.80 -24.61
C ASP A 166 -14.94 -10.34 -23.19
N ASN A 167 -14.26 -11.48 -23.09
CA ASN A 167 -13.88 -12.06 -21.79
C ASN A 167 -12.84 -11.23 -21.03
N ILE A 168 -12.06 -10.37 -21.71
CA ILE A 168 -11.04 -9.52 -21.07
C ILE A 168 -11.69 -8.55 -20.08
N LEU A 169 -12.76 -7.87 -20.50
CA LEU A 169 -13.47 -6.92 -19.65
C LEU A 169 -14.10 -7.62 -18.44
N THR A 170 -14.73 -8.78 -18.66
CA THR A 170 -15.32 -9.59 -17.58
C THR A 170 -14.26 -10.01 -16.55
N LEU A 171 -13.09 -10.46 -17.02
CA LEU A 171 -11.99 -10.87 -16.15
C LEU A 171 -11.44 -9.70 -15.34
N ILE A 172 -11.10 -8.58 -15.99
CA ILE A 172 -10.55 -7.38 -15.34
C ILE A 172 -11.57 -6.81 -14.35
N ARG A 173 -12.84 -6.71 -14.73
CA ARG A 173 -13.91 -6.24 -13.84
C ARG A 173 -14.00 -7.13 -12.60
N THR A 174 -14.04 -8.45 -12.77
CA THR A 174 -14.12 -9.40 -11.65
C THR A 174 -12.90 -9.29 -10.73
N LEU A 175 -11.69 -9.17 -11.29
CA LEU A 175 -10.45 -9.08 -10.54
C LEU A 175 -10.33 -7.76 -9.76
N VAL A 176 -10.62 -6.61 -10.41
CA VAL A 176 -10.41 -5.27 -9.84
C VAL A 176 -11.54 -4.85 -8.91
N THR A 177 -12.80 -5.09 -9.28
CA THR A 177 -13.96 -4.68 -8.46
C THR A 177 -14.29 -5.67 -7.35
N GLY A 178 -13.53 -6.77 -7.24
CA GLY A 178 -13.76 -7.80 -6.24
C GLY A 178 -15.02 -8.61 -6.52
N GLY A 179 -15.33 -8.88 -7.78
CA GLY A 179 -16.42 -9.75 -8.21
C GLY A 179 -17.79 -9.07 -8.24
N ALA A 180 -17.92 -7.93 -8.90
CA ALA A 180 -19.22 -7.33 -9.22
C ALA A 180 -20.03 -8.28 -10.12
N THR A 181 -20.97 -9.01 -9.51
CA THR A 181 -21.82 -9.96 -10.23
C THR A 181 -23.02 -9.25 -10.86
N PRO A 182 -23.64 -9.81 -11.91
CA PRO A 182 -24.83 -9.24 -12.52
C PRO A 182 -26.00 -9.06 -11.53
N GLU A 183 -26.09 -9.93 -10.52
CA GLU A 183 -27.11 -9.80 -9.46
C GLU A 183 -26.89 -8.53 -8.62
N LEU A 184 -25.62 -8.19 -8.32
CA LEU A 184 -25.28 -6.95 -7.63
C LEU A 184 -25.62 -5.73 -8.49
N GLU A 185 -25.37 -5.80 -9.79
CA GLU A 185 -25.75 -4.74 -10.72
C GLU A 185 -27.26 -4.53 -10.79
N GLY A 186 -28.04 -5.61 -10.78
CA GLY A 186 -29.50 -5.55 -10.70
C GLY A 186 -29.98 -4.82 -9.44
N LEU A 187 -29.40 -5.14 -8.28
CA LEU A 187 -29.73 -4.46 -7.01
C LEU A 187 -29.34 -2.97 -7.04
N LEU A 188 -28.17 -2.64 -7.59
CA LEU A 188 -27.73 -1.25 -7.73
C LEU A 188 -28.62 -0.46 -8.71
N ALA A 189 -29.14 -1.10 -9.75
CA ALA A 189 -30.07 -0.48 -10.68
C ALA A 189 -31.41 -0.10 -10.01
N GLU A 190 -31.82 -0.81 -8.96
CA GLU A 190 -33.05 -0.53 -8.23
C GLU A 190 -32.88 0.55 -7.15
N GLU A 191 -31.85 0.43 -6.30
CA GLU A 191 -31.74 1.24 -5.08
C GLU A 191 -30.55 2.22 -5.08
N ASN A 192 -29.68 2.19 -6.10
CA ASN A 192 -28.41 2.95 -6.20
C ASN A 192 -27.58 2.95 -4.89
N ALA A 193 -27.72 1.89 -4.10
CA ALA A 193 -27.14 1.75 -2.78
C ALA A 193 -26.89 0.27 -2.45
N LEU A 194 -25.88 0.00 -1.63
CA LEU A 194 -25.62 -1.34 -1.12
C LEU A 194 -26.53 -1.63 0.07
N ARG A 195 -27.29 -2.73 -0.02
CA ARG A 195 -28.16 -3.18 1.06
C ARG A 195 -27.50 -4.26 1.90
N GLY A 196 -27.51 -4.07 3.22
CA GLY A 196 -27.05 -5.09 4.17
C GLY A 196 -27.96 -6.32 4.16
N GLY A 197 -27.36 -7.50 4.27
CA GLY A 197 -28.08 -8.78 4.34
C GLY A 197 -27.71 -9.60 5.58
N TYR A 198 -28.53 -10.59 5.90
CA TYR A 198 -28.22 -11.56 6.95
C TYR A 198 -27.16 -12.56 6.50
N SER A 199 -26.31 -12.99 7.43
CA SER A 199 -25.31 -14.02 7.16
C SER A 199 -25.98 -15.39 7.05
N THR A 200 -26.10 -15.88 5.81
CA THR A 200 -26.54 -17.24 5.48
C THR A 200 -25.35 -18.10 5.05
N PRO A 201 -25.44 -19.45 5.10
CA PRO A 201 -24.37 -20.33 4.61
C PRO A 201 -23.94 -20.02 3.17
N GLN A 202 -24.89 -19.66 2.29
CA GLN A 202 -24.60 -19.25 0.91
C GLN A 202 -23.76 -17.96 0.86
N THR A 203 -24.12 -16.94 1.66
CA THR A 203 -23.36 -15.68 1.70
C THR A 203 -21.95 -15.84 2.25
N LEU A 204 -21.75 -16.79 3.17
CA LEU A 204 -20.42 -17.12 3.69
C LEU A 204 -19.56 -17.84 2.63
N ALA A 205 -20.15 -18.75 1.86
CA ALA A 205 -19.47 -19.40 0.74
C ALA A 205 -19.01 -18.39 -0.33
N ASN A 206 -19.79 -17.34 -0.58
CA ASN A 206 -19.42 -16.28 -1.53
C ASN A 206 -18.17 -15.46 -1.10
N ARG A 207 -17.73 -15.56 0.17
CA ARG A 207 -16.52 -14.90 0.68
C ARG A 207 -15.25 -15.68 0.35
N ASP A 208 -15.37 -16.95 -0.03
CA ASP A 208 -14.24 -17.85 -0.34
C ASP A 208 -13.70 -17.60 -1.75
N ARG A 209 -13.25 -16.35 -1.98
CA ARG A 209 -12.68 -15.90 -3.24
C ARG A 209 -11.23 -15.48 -3.04
N CYS A 210 -10.45 -15.62 -4.11
CA CYS A 210 -9.05 -15.21 -4.11
C CYS A 210 -8.91 -13.72 -3.80
N ARG A 211 -7.79 -13.36 -3.17
CA ARG A 211 -7.41 -11.98 -2.86
C ARG A 211 -6.05 -11.69 -3.50
N VAL A 212 -5.85 -10.45 -3.91
CA VAL A 212 -4.55 -9.96 -4.39
C VAL A 212 -3.76 -9.44 -3.21
N ALA A 213 -2.52 -9.91 -3.06
CA ALA A 213 -1.61 -9.49 -2.00
C ALA A 213 -0.17 -9.50 -2.50
N GLN A 214 0.66 -8.63 -1.93
CA GLN A 214 2.10 -8.63 -2.11
C GLN A 214 2.75 -9.29 -0.89
N LEU A 215 3.73 -10.16 -1.13
CA LEU A 215 4.46 -10.85 -0.07
C LEU A 215 5.93 -10.44 -0.11
N ALA A 216 6.49 -10.10 1.05
CA ALA A 216 7.92 -9.92 1.21
C ALA A 216 8.64 -11.27 1.10
N LEU A 217 9.78 -11.29 0.42
CA LEU A 217 10.61 -12.49 0.27
C LEU A 217 11.66 -12.64 1.37
N TYR A 218 12.03 -11.59 2.10
CA TYR A 218 13.05 -11.67 3.15
C TYR A 218 12.52 -12.28 4.47
N ASP A 219 11.21 -12.45 4.59
CA ASP A 219 10.54 -13.02 5.77
C ASP A 219 9.54 -14.10 5.35
N GLY A 220 9.33 -15.08 6.22
CA GLY A 220 8.32 -16.11 6.05
C GLY A 220 8.77 -17.36 5.25
N PRO A 221 7.80 -18.14 4.74
CA PRO A 221 8.03 -19.49 4.22
C PRO A 221 8.76 -19.54 2.87
N PHE A 222 9.01 -18.39 2.27
CA PHE A 222 9.70 -18.23 0.98
C PHE A 222 11.09 -17.58 1.12
N ALA A 223 11.55 -17.30 2.34
CA ALA A 223 12.85 -16.69 2.59
C ALA A 223 14.01 -17.54 2.06
N ASP A 224 13.86 -18.86 2.10
CA ASP A 224 14.80 -19.83 1.52
C ASP A 224 14.97 -19.70 0.00
N LEU A 225 13.95 -19.16 -0.69
CA LEU A 225 13.96 -18.95 -2.14
C LEU A 225 14.30 -17.50 -2.52
N GLY A 226 14.40 -16.59 -1.55
CA GLY A 226 14.75 -15.18 -1.79
C GLY A 226 16.21 -14.98 -2.19
N ASP A 227 17.10 -15.80 -1.66
CA ASP A 227 18.56 -15.68 -1.87
C ASP A 227 19.02 -16.46 -3.11
N GLY A 228 18.83 -15.86 -4.29
CA GLY A 228 19.33 -16.41 -5.56
C GLY A 228 18.52 -17.60 -6.12
N GLY A 229 17.32 -17.85 -5.58
CA GLY A 229 16.40 -18.86 -6.09
C GLY A 229 15.77 -18.50 -7.44
N CYS A 230 15.26 -19.52 -8.13
CA CYS A 230 14.53 -19.33 -9.38
C CYS A 230 13.05 -18.99 -9.12
N TYR A 231 12.48 -18.06 -9.89
CA TYR A 231 11.05 -17.73 -9.80
C TYR A 231 10.14 -18.95 -10.04
N GLY A 232 10.55 -19.87 -10.93
CA GLY A 232 9.78 -21.09 -11.20
C GLY A 232 9.61 -22.00 -9.98
N ASP A 233 10.63 -22.07 -9.12
CA ASP A 233 10.59 -22.87 -7.89
C ASP A 233 9.68 -22.21 -6.85
N LEU A 234 9.76 -20.88 -6.73
CA LEU A 234 8.83 -20.07 -5.92
C LEU A 234 7.38 -20.30 -6.35
N PHE A 235 7.11 -20.20 -7.65
CA PHE A 235 5.78 -20.43 -8.21
C PHE A 235 5.25 -21.84 -7.89
N CYS A 236 6.07 -22.88 -8.10
CA CYS A 236 5.68 -24.26 -7.83
C CYS A 236 5.41 -24.51 -6.35
N LYS A 237 6.26 -23.97 -5.45
CA LYS A 237 6.11 -24.11 -3.99
C LYS A 237 4.85 -23.38 -3.51
N ALA A 238 4.65 -22.13 -3.93
CA ALA A 238 3.48 -21.33 -3.57
C ALA A 238 2.16 -21.99 -4.03
N LEU A 239 2.13 -22.49 -5.26
CA LEU A 239 0.94 -23.12 -5.81
C LEU A 239 0.62 -24.46 -5.14
N LYS A 240 1.62 -25.32 -4.90
CA LYS A 240 1.40 -26.66 -4.31
C LYS A 240 1.09 -26.62 -2.82
N THR A 241 1.73 -25.73 -2.07
CA THR A 241 1.61 -25.70 -0.60
C THR A 241 0.47 -24.80 -0.13
N TYR A 242 0.23 -23.68 -0.81
CA TYR A 242 -0.71 -22.65 -0.36
C TYR A 242 -1.83 -22.35 -1.36
N ASN A 243 -1.86 -22.99 -2.53
CA ASN A 243 -2.76 -22.65 -3.64
C ASN A 243 -2.68 -21.16 -4.04
N MET A 244 -1.48 -20.58 -3.93
CA MET A 244 -1.23 -19.18 -4.26
C MET A 244 -0.66 -19.09 -5.67
N LEU A 245 -1.33 -18.32 -6.53
CA LEU A 245 -0.87 -18.03 -7.88
C LEU A 245 0.05 -16.80 -7.86
N CYS A 246 1.35 -17.01 -8.02
CA CYS A 246 2.31 -15.91 -8.24
C CYS A 246 2.25 -15.47 -9.70
N PHE A 247 2.00 -14.17 -9.95
CA PHE A 247 1.89 -13.63 -11.31
C PHE A 247 2.89 -12.50 -11.62
N GLY A 248 3.79 -12.15 -10.69
CA GLY A 248 4.78 -11.10 -10.89
C GLY A 248 5.70 -10.88 -9.70
N ILE A 249 6.72 -10.03 -9.90
CA ILE A 249 7.66 -9.59 -8.87
C ILE A 249 7.70 -8.06 -8.89
N TYR A 250 7.51 -7.43 -7.74
CA TYR A 250 7.73 -6.00 -7.56
C TYR A 250 9.17 -5.77 -7.09
N ARG A 251 10.07 -5.46 -8.01
CA ARG A 251 11.52 -5.37 -7.77
C ARG A 251 11.94 -3.93 -7.51
N LEU A 252 12.81 -3.71 -6.54
CA LEU A 252 13.45 -2.41 -6.30
C LEU A 252 14.35 -2.02 -7.48
N ARG A 253 14.26 -0.77 -7.94
CA ARG A 253 15.06 -0.22 -9.05
C ARG A 253 16.57 -0.46 -8.85
N ASP A 254 17.07 -0.14 -7.66
CA ASP A 254 18.50 -0.20 -7.34
C ASP A 254 18.99 -1.56 -6.78
N ALA A 255 18.23 -2.64 -7.00
CA ALA A 255 18.58 -3.97 -6.50
C ALA A 255 19.98 -4.46 -6.95
N HIS A 256 20.48 -3.95 -8.08
CA HIS A 256 21.79 -4.33 -8.62
C HIS A 256 22.97 -3.52 -8.05
N LEU A 257 22.72 -2.33 -7.47
CA LEU A 257 23.78 -1.51 -6.87
C LEU A 257 24.25 -2.10 -5.53
N ASN A 258 23.34 -2.72 -4.78
CA ASN A 258 23.68 -3.43 -3.53
C ASN A 258 24.49 -4.71 -3.75
N THR A 259 24.48 -5.29 -4.95
CA THR A 259 25.25 -6.51 -5.26
C THR A 259 26.68 -6.21 -5.75
N GLN A 260 27.00 -4.97 -6.11
CA GLN A 260 28.37 -4.60 -6.50
C GLN A 260 29.34 -4.48 -5.32
N SER A 261 28.85 -4.39 -4.08
CA SER A 261 29.70 -4.44 -2.88
C SER A 261 30.12 -5.87 -2.48
N HIS A 262 29.49 -6.90 -3.05
CA HIS A 262 29.82 -8.32 -2.83
C HIS A 262 29.85 -9.10 -4.16
N THR A 263 30.91 -8.85 -4.95
CA THR A 263 31.54 -9.73 -5.95
C THR A 263 30.69 -10.69 -6.81
N SER A 264 30.92 -10.56 -8.12
CA SER A 264 31.03 -11.61 -9.16
C SER A 264 29.83 -11.83 -10.09
N GLN A 265 30.10 -11.56 -11.37
CA GLN A 265 29.30 -11.80 -12.56
C GLN A 265 28.60 -13.18 -12.55
N CYS A 266 27.27 -13.17 -12.64
CA CYS A 266 26.51 -14.33 -13.07
C CYS A 266 26.18 -14.17 -14.56
N THR A 267 26.93 -14.90 -15.38
CA THR A 267 26.76 -14.96 -16.84
C THR A 267 25.48 -15.73 -17.17
N LYS A 268 24.53 -15.10 -17.86
CA LYS A 268 23.41 -15.81 -18.50
C LYS A 268 23.95 -16.83 -19.50
N ARG A 269 23.54 -18.08 -19.37
CA ARG A 269 23.54 -19.08 -20.44
C ARG A 269 22.27 -19.90 -20.36
#